data_AF-A0A3A4VRB9-F1
#
_entry.id   AF-A0A3A4VRB9-F1
#
_cell.length_a   1.000
_cell.length_b   1.000
_cell.length_c   1.000
_cell.angle_alpha   90.00
_cell.angle_beta   90.00
_cell.angle_gamma   90.00
#
_symmetry.space_group_name_H-M   'P 1'
#
loop_
_entity.id
_entity.type
_entity.pdbx_description
1 polymer ?
#
loop_
_entity_poly.entity_id
_entity_poly.type
_entity_poly.pdbx_seq_one_letter_code
_entity_poly.pdbx_strand_id
1 'polypeptide(L)'
;MLASKASTILTAALTNVTATVRTIRRFTPSNVTLIQTGFFPEEGWGDEDGACADTIENMLLGKVVDWDDISQRVRSSRSGFHYDGTRSDFPPKDLELALRHNCFNFAMVVERKHGLHRMHCVEV
;
A
#
# COMPACT_ATOMS: atom_id res chain seq x y z
N MET A 1 2.56 17.77 -5.19
CA MET A 1 2.17 16.48 -4.57
C MET A 1 0.87 16.00 -5.23
N LEU A 2 0.82 14.76 -5.70
CA LEU A 2 -0.33 14.20 -6.44
C LEU A 2 -1.65 14.20 -5.63
N ALA A 3 -1.57 14.08 -4.30
CA ALA A 3 -2.72 14.09 -3.41
C ALA A 3 -3.13 15.48 -2.87
N SER A 4 -2.63 16.58 -3.45
CA SER A 4 -2.82 17.95 -2.90
C SER A 4 -4.27 18.44 -2.82
N LYS A 5 -5.20 17.82 -3.54
CA LYS A 5 -6.64 18.14 -3.54
C LYS A 5 -7.50 17.12 -2.78
N ALA A 6 -6.90 16.10 -2.17
CA ALA A 6 -7.64 15.10 -1.43
C ALA A 6 -8.10 15.67 -0.08
N SER A 7 -9.35 15.40 0.30
CA SER A 7 -9.88 15.73 1.64
C SER A 7 -9.24 14.87 2.74
N THR A 8 -8.90 13.63 2.41
CA THR A 8 -8.24 12.67 3.28
C THR A 8 -7.14 11.97 2.50
N ILE A 9 -5.97 11.80 3.14
CA ILE A 9 -4.86 11.02 2.59
C ILE A 9 -4.61 9.85 3.54
N LEU A 10 -4.59 8.65 2.98
CA LEU A 10 -4.21 7.42 3.66
C LEU A 10 -2.92 6.90 3.01
N THR A 11 -2.05 6.29 3.80
CA THR A 11 -1.00 5.41 3.26
C THR A 11 -1.41 3.96 3.49
N ALA A 12 -1.07 3.10 2.54
CA ALA A 12 -1.51 1.73 2.52
C ALA A 12 -0.34 0.80 2.23
N ALA A 13 -0.37 -0.37 2.84
CA ALA A 13 0.51 -1.48 2.54
C ALA A 13 -0.28 -2.79 2.74
N LEU A 14 0.23 -3.90 2.20
CA LEU A 14 -0.39 -5.21 2.42
C LEU A 14 -0.52 -5.55 3.91
N THR A 15 0.39 -5.04 4.75
CA THR A 15 0.39 -5.24 6.21
C THR A 15 -0.82 -4.64 6.93
N ASN A 16 -1.50 -3.65 6.36
CA ASN A 16 -2.66 -2.99 6.98
C ASN A 16 -3.83 -2.74 6.00
N VAL A 17 -3.86 -3.43 4.87
CA VAL A 17 -4.79 -3.14 3.77
C VAL A 17 -6.26 -3.28 4.18
N THR A 18 -6.61 -4.24 5.03
CA THR A 18 -7.97 -4.39 5.56
C THR A 18 -8.39 -3.19 6.41
N ALA A 19 -7.51 -2.72 7.30
CA ALA A 19 -7.77 -1.55 8.14
C ALA A 19 -7.94 -0.28 7.28
N THR A 20 -7.13 -0.15 6.22
CA THR A 20 -7.25 0.90 5.22
C THR A 20 -8.61 0.86 4.51
N VAL A 21 -9.04 -0.30 3.99
CA VAL A 21 -10.33 -0.45 3.30
C VAL A 21 -11.51 -0.14 4.23
N ARG A 22 -11.47 -0.62 5.47
CA ARG A 22 -12.49 -0.30 6.48
C ARG A 22 -12.57 1.21 6.74
N THR A 23 -11.43 1.88 6.81
CA THR A 23 -11.34 3.33 7.00
C THR A 23 -11.91 4.09 5.80
N ILE A 24 -11.59 3.68 4.57
CA ILE A 24 -12.20 4.24 3.36
C ILE A 24 -13.73 4.12 3.41
N ARG A 25 -14.25 2.93 3.76
CA ARG A 25 -15.70 2.71 3.90
C ARG A 25 -16.35 3.60 4.96
N ARG A 26 -15.67 3.85 6.09
CA ARG A 26 -16.15 4.76 7.15
C ARG A 26 -16.23 6.21 6.70
N PHE A 27 -15.27 6.66 5.89
CA PHE A 27 -15.28 8.03 5.37
C PHE A 27 -16.31 8.26 4.25
N THR A 28 -16.86 7.19 3.66
CA THR A 28 -17.87 7.26 2.60
C THR A 28 -17.52 8.28 1.50
N PRO A 29 -16.31 8.25 0.92
CA PRO A 29 -15.90 9.25 -0.04
C PRO A 29 -16.68 9.11 -1.36
N SER A 30 -16.89 10.22 -2.06
CA SER A 30 -17.51 10.19 -3.40
C SER A 30 -16.58 9.58 -4.46
N ASN A 31 -15.27 9.66 -4.26
CA ASN A 31 -14.25 9.11 -5.14
C ASN A 31 -13.05 8.63 -4.32
N VAL A 32 -12.40 7.56 -4.78
CA VAL A 32 -11.13 7.07 -4.25
C VAL A 32 -10.11 7.08 -5.37
N THR A 33 -8.93 7.64 -5.12
CA THR A 33 -7.79 7.60 -6.05
C THR A 33 -6.67 6.82 -5.40
N LEU A 34 -6.24 5.75 -6.05
CA LEU A 34 -5.07 4.97 -5.64
C LEU A 34 -3.85 5.54 -6.35
N ILE A 35 -2.83 5.94 -5.59
CA ILE A 35 -1.60 6.56 -6.12
C ILE A 35 -0.46 5.60 -5.89
N GLN A 36 0.10 5.06 -6.97
CA GLN A 36 1.36 4.31 -6.94
C GLN A 36 2.50 5.32 -6.79
N THR A 37 3.37 5.10 -5.80
CA THR A 37 4.49 6.00 -5.48
C THR A 37 5.75 5.65 -6.26
N GLY A 38 5.89 4.39 -6.68
CA GLY A 38 7.02 3.87 -7.45
C GLY A 38 6.70 3.54 -8.90
N PHE A 39 5.73 4.21 -9.54
CA PHE A 39 5.34 3.87 -10.92
C PHE A 39 6.23 4.54 -11.97
N PHE A 40 7.11 3.75 -12.58
CA PHE A 40 7.98 4.16 -13.69
C PHE A 40 7.94 3.08 -14.79
N PRO A 41 6.94 3.15 -15.70
CA PRO A 41 6.64 2.05 -16.62
C PRO A 41 7.76 1.79 -17.64
N GLU A 42 8.47 2.82 -18.08
CA GLU A 42 9.62 2.66 -19.00
C GLU A 42 10.78 1.89 -18.37
N GLU A 43 10.84 1.89 -17.04
CA GLU A 43 11.85 1.20 -16.25
C GLU A 43 11.31 -0.09 -15.60
N GLY A 44 10.02 -0.40 -15.76
CA GLY A 44 9.39 -1.59 -15.15
C GLY A 44 9.28 -1.53 -13.63
N TRP A 45 9.00 -0.35 -13.05
CA TRP A 45 8.73 -0.19 -11.61
C TRP A 45 7.24 0.04 -11.31
N GLY A 46 6.81 -0.41 -10.13
CA GLY A 46 5.50 -0.14 -9.56
C GLY A 46 4.54 -1.32 -9.54
N ASP A 47 4.99 -2.52 -9.94
CA ASP A 47 4.17 -3.74 -9.94
C ASP A 47 3.69 -4.12 -8.52
N GLU A 48 4.54 -3.90 -7.51
CA GLU A 48 4.23 -4.11 -6.10
C GLU A 48 3.21 -3.09 -5.57
N ASP A 49 3.32 -1.82 -5.99
CA ASP A 49 2.33 -0.79 -5.68
C ASP A 49 1.01 -1.13 -6.37
N GLY A 50 1.06 -1.63 -7.61
CA GLY A 50 -0.09 -2.12 -8.37
C GLY A 50 -0.78 -3.30 -7.68
N ALA A 51 -0.02 -4.27 -7.18
CA ALA A 51 -0.57 -5.41 -6.43
C ALA A 51 -1.30 -4.94 -5.15
N CYS A 52 -0.73 -3.96 -4.43
CA CYS A 52 -1.42 -3.36 -3.27
C CYS A 52 -2.68 -2.59 -3.70
N ALA A 53 -2.64 -1.84 -4.81
CA ALA A 53 -3.78 -1.09 -5.33
C ALA A 53 -4.92 -2.03 -5.76
N ASP A 54 -4.62 -3.10 -6.51
CA ASP A 54 -5.59 -4.11 -6.92
C ASP A 54 -6.23 -4.81 -5.72
N THR A 55 -5.44 -5.05 -4.66
CA THR A 55 -5.96 -5.59 -3.40
C THR A 55 -7.02 -4.65 -2.80
N ILE A 56 -6.72 -3.35 -2.71
CA ILE A 56 -7.66 -2.34 -2.19
C ILE A 56 -8.91 -2.28 -3.07
N GLU A 57 -8.76 -2.23 -4.39
CA GLU A 57 -9.89 -2.19 -5.33
C GLU A 57 -10.79 -3.42 -5.18
N ASN A 58 -10.20 -4.62 -5.22
CA ASN A 58 -10.93 -5.87 -5.06
C ASN A 58 -11.72 -5.90 -3.76
N MET A 59 -11.09 -5.52 -2.64
CA MET A 59 -11.76 -5.47 -1.35
C MET A 59 -12.89 -4.44 -1.30
N LEU A 60 -12.70 -3.25 -1.89
CA LEU A 60 -13.74 -2.21 -1.97
C LEU A 60 -14.95 -2.70 -2.78
N LEU A 61 -14.70 -3.38 -3.90
CA LEU A 61 -15.71 -3.98 -4.78
C LEU A 61 -16.32 -5.28 -4.24
N GLY A 62 -15.86 -5.80 -3.10
CA GLY A 62 -16.34 -7.04 -2.52
C GLY A 62 -15.89 -8.31 -3.26
N LYS A 63 -14.84 -8.22 -4.07
CA LYS A 63 -14.20 -9.35 -4.75
C LYS A 63 -13.27 -10.09 -3.78
N VAL A 64 -13.06 -11.38 -4.04
CA VAL A 64 -12.09 -12.21 -3.31
C VAL A 64 -10.67 -11.78 -3.70
N VAL A 65 -9.78 -11.69 -2.70
CA VAL A 65 -8.34 -11.44 -2.91
C VAL A 65 -7.62 -12.78 -2.90
N ASP A 66 -6.87 -13.06 -3.96
CA ASP A 66 -5.92 -14.16 -4.00
C ASP A 66 -4.58 -13.71 -3.40
N TRP A 67 -4.35 -14.06 -2.13
CA TRP A 67 -3.15 -13.62 -1.41
C TRP A 67 -1.86 -14.26 -1.93
N ASP A 68 -1.94 -15.42 -2.56
CA ASP A 68 -0.77 -16.10 -3.13
C ASP A 68 -0.35 -15.41 -4.43
N ASP A 69 -1.31 -15.04 -5.29
CA ASP A 69 -1.06 -14.22 -6.48
C ASP A 69 -0.47 -12.85 -6.11
N ILE A 70 -1.10 -12.14 -5.16
CA ILE A 70 -0.60 -10.83 -4.70
C ILE A 70 0.83 -10.94 -4.15
N SER A 71 1.10 -11.95 -3.33
CA SER A 71 2.45 -12.18 -2.80
C SER A 71 3.45 -12.45 -3.92
N GLN A 72 3.06 -13.28 -4.88
CA GLN A 72 3.90 -13.65 -6.00
C GLN A 72 4.24 -12.42 -6.86
N ARG A 73 3.26 -11.58 -7.17
CA ARG A 73 3.45 -10.33 -7.92
C ARG A 73 4.44 -9.39 -7.24
N VAL A 74 4.33 -9.22 -5.92
CA VAL A 74 5.28 -8.40 -5.16
C VAL A 74 6.69 -9.02 -5.18
N ARG A 75 6.82 -10.34 -5.01
CA ARG A 75 8.13 -11.03 -5.07
C ARG A 75 8.79 -10.95 -6.43
N SER A 76 8.01 -11.05 -7.50
CA SER A 76 8.51 -10.97 -8.88
C SER A 76 8.62 -9.55 -9.43
N SER A 77 8.22 -8.53 -8.65
CA SER A 77 8.40 -7.13 -9.04
C SER A 77 9.88 -6.77 -9.07
N ARG A 78 10.21 -5.73 -9.84
CA ARG A 78 11.57 -5.16 -9.85
C ARG A 78 12.06 -4.78 -8.44
N SER A 79 11.19 -4.19 -7.62
CA SER A 79 11.46 -3.90 -6.20
C SER A 79 11.70 -5.17 -5.40
N GLY A 80 10.89 -6.21 -5.59
CA GLY A 80 11.02 -7.51 -4.93
C GLY A 80 12.38 -8.17 -5.18
N PHE A 81 12.88 -8.12 -6.41
CA PHE A 81 14.18 -8.68 -6.78
C PHE A 81 15.37 -8.01 -6.08
N HIS A 82 15.23 -6.80 -5.52
CA HIS A 82 16.32 -6.19 -4.75
C HIS A 82 16.57 -6.86 -3.40
N TYR A 83 15.61 -7.62 -2.89
CA TYR A 83 15.68 -8.31 -1.61
C TYR A 83 16.16 -9.77 -1.75
N ASP A 84 17.01 -10.06 -2.73
CA ASP A 84 17.56 -11.39 -3.02
C ASP A 84 18.69 -11.84 -2.06
N GLY A 85 19.10 -10.95 -1.14
CA GLY A 85 20.16 -11.22 -0.16
C GLY A 85 21.56 -10.85 -0.62
N THR A 86 21.72 -10.30 -1.82
CA THR A 86 23.03 -9.87 -2.34
C THR A 86 23.41 -8.45 -1.90
N ARG A 87 22.47 -7.67 -1.36
CA ARG A 87 22.65 -6.27 -0.98
C ARG A 87 22.34 -6.07 0.51
N SER A 88 23.29 -5.50 1.26
CA SER A 88 23.11 -5.22 2.69
C SER A 88 21.94 -4.27 2.99
N ASP A 89 21.70 -3.33 2.08
CA ASP A 89 20.68 -2.29 2.24
C ASP A 89 19.26 -2.80 1.93
N PHE A 90 19.15 -4.02 1.40
CA PHE A 90 17.89 -4.68 1.04
C PHE A 90 17.86 -6.12 1.58
N PRO A 91 17.83 -6.31 2.91
CA PRO A 91 17.84 -7.63 3.49
C PRO A 91 16.53 -8.38 3.13
N PRO A 92 16.59 -9.69 2.78
CA PRO A 92 15.40 -10.48 2.44
C PRO A 92 14.26 -10.39 3.46
N LYS A 93 14.63 -10.16 4.74
CA LYS A 93 13.70 -10.02 5.84
C LYS A 93 12.70 -8.88 5.66
N ASP A 94 13.10 -7.79 5.01
CA ASP A 94 12.21 -6.64 4.81
C ASP A 94 11.07 -6.99 3.83
N LEU A 95 11.37 -7.74 2.76
CA LEU A 95 10.36 -8.28 1.86
C LEU A 95 9.44 -9.29 2.57
N GLU A 96 9.98 -10.15 3.43
CA GLU A 96 9.15 -11.04 4.25
C GLU A 96 8.17 -10.25 5.14
N LEU A 97 8.63 -9.17 5.77
CA LEU A 97 7.79 -8.33 6.63
C LEU A 97 6.73 -7.57 5.84
N ALA A 98 7.09 -7.02 4.67
CA ALA A 98 6.16 -6.32 3.78
C ALA A 98 5.00 -7.22 3.31
N LEU A 99 5.24 -8.54 3.22
CA LEU A 99 4.28 -9.54 2.80
C LEU A 99 3.47 -10.17 3.94
N ARG A 100 3.62 -9.68 5.18
CA ARG A 100 2.76 -10.10 6.29
C ARG A 100 1.39 -9.43 6.18
N HIS A 101 0.52 -9.98 5.33
CA HIS A 101 -0.80 -9.41 5.07
C HIS A 101 -1.60 -9.17 6.36
N ASN A 102 -2.18 -7.98 6.48
CA ASN A 102 -3.09 -7.60 7.57
C ASN A 102 -2.55 -7.87 8.99
N CYS A 103 -1.22 -7.84 9.18
CA CYS A 103 -0.62 -8.01 10.50
C CYS A 103 -0.78 -6.80 11.42
N PHE A 104 -1.27 -5.67 10.90
CA PHE A 104 -1.66 -4.48 11.67
C PHE A 104 -3.15 -4.17 11.48
N ASN A 105 -3.85 -3.83 12.58
CA ASN A 105 -5.28 -3.47 12.59
C ASN A 105 -5.53 -1.95 12.70
N PHE A 106 -4.58 -1.12 12.25
CA PHE A 106 -4.75 0.33 12.18
C PHE A 106 -4.55 0.85 10.75
N ALA A 107 -5.27 1.90 10.40
CA ALA A 107 -5.01 2.66 9.17
C ALA A 107 -3.96 3.74 9.43
N MET A 108 -3.23 4.12 8.38
CA MET A 108 -2.25 5.19 8.45
C MET A 108 -2.84 6.44 7.80
N VAL A 109 -3.21 7.42 8.64
CA VAL A 109 -3.85 8.66 8.22
C VAL A 109 -2.82 9.79 8.16
N VAL A 110 -2.87 10.60 7.10
CA VAL A 110 -1.98 11.74 6.93
C VAL A 110 -2.73 13.03 7.20
N GLU A 111 -2.19 13.82 8.14
CA GLU A 111 -2.65 15.16 8.46
C GLU A 111 -1.62 16.22 8.08
N ARG A 112 -2.08 17.41 7.71
CA ARG A 112 -1.19 18.56 7.52
C ARG A 112 -1.02 19.31 8.85
N LYS A 113 0.20 19.37 9.39
CA LYS A 113 0.55 20.13 10.61
C LYS A 113 1.79 20.98 10.35
N HIS A 114 1.68 22.29 10.56
CA HIS A 114 2.76 23.27 10.34
C HIS A 114 3.43 23.15 8.96
N GLY A 115 2.64 22.99 7.90
CA GLY A 115 3.15 22.86 6.53
C GLY A 115 3.70 21.48 6.16
N LEU A 116 3.84 20.56 7.12
CA LEU A 116 4.34 19.19 6.92
C LEU A 116 3.20 18.18 6.93
N HIS A 117 3.41 17.05 6.26
CA HIS A 117 2.53 15.88 6.35
C HIS A 117 2.97 15.02 7.54
N ARG A 118 2.06 14.82 8.50
CA ARG A 118 2.24 13.93 9.65
C ARG A 118 1.40 12.69 9.46
N MET A 119 2.06 11.56 9.29
CA MET A 119 1.42 10.25 9.26
C MET A 119 1.25 9.73 10.69
N HIS A 120 0.09 9.14 11.01
CA HIS A 120 -0.18 8.54 12.31
C HIS A 120 -1.18 7.38 12.19
N CYS A 121 -1.14 6.47 13.17
CA CYS A 121 -2.04 5.33 13.22
C CYS A 121 -3.42 5.75 13.76
N VAL A 122 -4.49 5.21 13.16
CA VAL A 122 -5.87 5.30 13.65
C VAL A 122 -6.43 3.88 13.72
N GLU A 123 -6.84 3.46 14.92
CA GLU A 123 -7.44 2.15 15.16
C GLU A 123 -8.79 2.01 14.43
N VAL A 124 -9.04 0.81 13.89
CA VAL A 124 -10.21 0.54 13.03
C VAL A 124 -11.10 -0.55 13.59
#